data_AF-A0A1E4GBB6-F1
#
_entry.id   AF-A0A1E4GBB6-F1
#
_cell.length_a   1.000
_cell.length_b   1.000
_cell.length_c   1.000
_cell.angle_alpha   90.00
_cell.angle_beta   90.00
_cell.angle_gamma   90.00
#
_symmetry.space_group_name_H-M   'P 1'
#
loop_
_entity.id
_entity.type
_entity.pdbx_description
1 polymer ?
#
loop_
_entity_poly.entity_id
_entity_poly.type
_entity_poly.pdbx_seq_one_letter_code
_entity_poly.pdbx_strand_id
1 'polypeptide(L)'
;MPQHEVSEFVIIAPADMGKAIEWAEPLLRSYLEGHFPLYRFRIEPFGPFAETDEYAVIPIMNRPPEPGEATMHDDATFMCRLDPMVIPEIKNVLRSFDPAGARTH
;
A
#
# COMPACT_ATOMS: atom_id res chain seq x y z
N MET A 1 -9.05 -5.65 24.84
CA MET A 1 -9.06 -5.92 23.39
C MET A 1 -7.63 -5.73 22.90
N PRO A 2 -6.95 -6.75 22.33
CA PRO A 2 -5.66 -6.53 21.70
C PRO A 2 -5.85 -5.52 20.56
N GLN A 3 -4.99 -4.52 20.55
CA GLN A 3 -5.06 -3.41 19.62
C GLN A 3 -4.08 -3.70 18.49
N HIS A 4 -4.61 -3.96 17.31
CA HIS A 4 -3.78 -4.24 16.14
C HIS A 4 -3.37 -2.91 15.47
N GLU A 5 -2.22 -2.88 14.83
CA GLU A 5 -1.81 -1.75 14.00
C GLU A 5 -1.98 -2.13 12.53
N VAL A 6 -2.35 -1.16 11.70
CA VAL A 6 -2.39 -1.37 10.25
C VAL A 6 -0.97 -1.62 9.78
N SER A 7 -0.74 -2.77 9.15
CA SER A 7 0.57 -3.18 8.65
C SER A 7 0.63 -3.31 7.12
N GLU A 8 -0.48 -3.12 6.43
CA GLU A 8 -0.55 -3.31 4.97
C GLU A 8 -1.47 -2.30 4.30
N PHE A 9 -1.04 -1.82 3.13
CA PHE A 9 -1.77 -0.88 2.31
C PHE A 9 -1.88 -1.39 0.87
N VAL A 10 -3.03 -1.13 0.26
CA VAL A 10 -3.21 -1.24 -1.20
C VAL A 10 -3.02 0.14 -1.81
N ILE A 11 -2.11 0.23 -2.77
CA ILE A 11 -1.81 1.43 -3.54
C ILE A 11 -2.41 1.25 -4.92
N ILE A 12 -3.39 2.08 -5.26
CA ILE A 12 -4.03 2.05 -6.58
C ILE A 12 -3.44 3.19 -7.39
N ALA A 13 -2.92 2.85 -8.57
CA ALA A 13 -2.36 3.84 -9.48
C ALA A 13 -3.42 4.81 -10.02
N PRO A 14 -3.02 6.05 -10.36
CA PRO A 14 -3.86 6.95 -11.15
C PRO A 14 -4.34 6.29 -12.45
N ALA A 15 -5.56 6.60 -12.87
CA ALA A 15 -6.22 5.96 -14.01
C ALA A 15 -5.45 6.11 -15.33
N ASP A 16 -4.69 7.19 -15.49
CA ASP A 16 -3.85 7.52 -16.64
C ASP A 16 -2.45 6.89 -16.58
N MET A 17 -2.00 6.46 -15.40
CA MET A 17 -0.66 5.90 -15.16
C MET A 17 -0.64 4.38 -15.05
N GLY A 18 -1.79 3.70 -15.05
CA GLY A 18 -1.87 2.27 -14.76
C GLY A 18 -0.91 1.39 -15.56
N LYS A 19 -0.76 1.62 -16.87
CA LYS A 19 0.24 0.89 -17.68
C LYS A 19 1.67 1.14 -17.21
N ALA A 20 2.05 2.39 -16.94
CA ALA A 20 3.40 2.70 -16.48
C ALA A 20 3.71 2.02 -15.13
N ILE A 21 2.71 1.98 -14.24
CA ILE A 21 2.84 1.33 -12.93
C ILE A 21 2.84 -0.18 -13.02
N GLU A 22 2.10 -0.79 -13.94
CA GLU A 22 2.16 -2.24 -14.20
C GLU A 22 3.61 -2.69 -14.51
N TRP A 23 4.35 -1.92 -15.32
CA TRP A 23 5.77 -2.21 -15.60
C TRP A 23 6.69 -1.89 -14.41
N ALA A 24 6.38 -0.84 -13.66
CA ALA A 24 7.21 -0.36 -12.54
C ALA A 24 6.80 -0.98 -11.19
N GLU A 25 5.86 -1.92 -11.16
CA GLU A 25 5.22 -2.42 -9.94
C GLU A 25 6.23 -2.93 -8.90
N PRO A 26 7.23 -3.76 -9.26
CA PRO A 26 8.21 -4.24 -8.29
C PRO A 26 9.08 -3.12 -7.73
N LEU A 27 9.43 -2.15 -8.58
CA LEU A 27 10.26 -1.00 -8.20
C LEU A 27 9.51 -0.04 -7.29
N LEU A 28 8.24 0.25 -7.59
CA LEU A 28 7.37 1.06 -6.74
C LEU A 28 7.19 0.41 -5.37
N ARG A 29 6.95 -0.91 -5.33
CA ARG A 29 6.82 -1.65 -4.08
C ARG A 29 8.09 -1.55 -3.23
N SER A 30 9.25 -1.87 -3.82
CA SER A 30 10.54 -1.77 -3.11
C SER A 30 10.86 -0.34 -2.67
N TYR A 31 10.49 0.66 -3.47
CA TYR A 31 10.66 2.07 -3.11
C TYR A 31 9.85 2.43 -1.86
N LEU A 32 8.59 2.00 -1.78
CA LEU A 32 7.74 2.22 -0.61
C LEU A 32 8.22 1.44 0.61
N GLU A 33 8.58 0.17 0.46
CA GLU A 33 9.11 -0.66 1.56
C GLU A 33 10.43 -0.08 2.12
N GLY A 34 11.25 0.56 1.29
CA GLY A 34 12.45 1.27 1.73
C GLY A 34 12.15 2.52 2.58
N HIS A 35 11.04 3.22 2.33
CA HIS A 35 10.61 4.37 3.12
C HIS A 35 9.80 3.98 4.36
N PHE A 36 9.07 2.88 4.28
CA PHE A 36 8.13 2.42 5.30
C PHE A 36 8.37 0.94 5.65
N PRO A 37 9.46 0.61 6.35
CA PRO A 37 9.89 -0.78 6.57
C PRO A 37 8.94 -1.61 7.44
N LEU A 38 8.01 -0.97 8.15
CA LEU A 38 6.99 -1.63 8.98
C LEU A 38 5.69 -1.91 8.22
N TYR A 39 5.56 -1.39 7.00
CA TYR A 39 4.36 -1.52 6.18
C TYR A 39 4.63 -2.37 4.94
N ARG A 40 3.62 -3.13 4.56
CA ARG A 40 3.58 -3.92 3.34
C ARG A 40 2.71 -3.21 2.31
N PHE A 41 3.07 -3.38 1.05
CA PHE A 41 2.37 -2.71 -0.04
C PHE A 41 1.94 -3.70 -1.12
N ARG A 42 0.65 -3.70 -1.42
CA ARG A 42 0.11 -4.25 -2.66
C ARG A 42 -0.09 -3.11 -3.62
N ILE A 43 0.40 -3.27 -4.84
CA ILE A 43 0.26 -2.27 -5.88
C ILE A 43 -0.78 -2.80 -6.87
N GLU A 44 -1.80 -2.00 -7.13
CA GLU A 44 -2.86 -2.28 -8.07
C GLU A 44 -2.75 -1.26 -9.21
N PRO A 45 -2.20 -1.64 -10.38
CA PRO A 45 -2.05 -0.72 -11.50
C PRO A 45 -3.39 -0.24 -12.07
N PHE A 46 -4.46 -1.02 -11.86
CA PHE A 46 -5.81 -0.69 -12.28
C PHE A 46 -6.79 -1.02 -11.14
N GLY A 47 -7.77 -0.17 -10.87
CA GLY A 47 -8.72 -0.43 -9.81
C GLY A 47 -9.96 0.47 -9.81
N PRO A 48 -11.05 0.07 -9.12
CA PRO A 48 -12.31 0.81 -9.09
C PRO A 48 -12.23 2.17 -8.37
N PHE A 49 -11.15 2.39 -7.60
CA PHE A 49 -10.88 3.65 -6.90
C PHE A 49 -9.74 4.45 -7.55
N ALA A 50 -9.36 4.12 -8.79
CA ALA A 50 -8.36 4.89 -9.52
C ALA A 50 -8.92 6.29 -9.83
N GLU A 51 -8.32 7.31 -9.23
CA GLU A 51 -8.62 8.70 -9.54
C GLU A 51 -7.73 9.20 -10.69
N THR A 52 -8.10 10.32 -11.29
CA THR A 52 -7.22 10.98 -12.28
C THR A 52 -6.10 11.70 -11.54
N ASP A 53 -4.85 11.51 -11.96
CA ASP A 53 -3.65 12.17 -11.43
C ASP A 53 -3.29 11.92 -9.95
N GLU A 54 -4.02 11.08 -9.20
CA GLU A 54 -3.72 10.80 -7.79
C GLU A 54 -3.77 9.31 -7.44
N TYR A 55 -2.80 8.86 -6.63
CA TYR A 55 -2.80 7.52 -6.05
C TYR A 55 -3.82 7.40 -4.93
N ALA A 56 -4.62 6.33 -4.94
CA ALA A 56 -5.41 5.94 -3.79
C ALA A 56 -4.58 5.05 -2.86
N VAL A 57 -4.66 5.31 -1.55
CA VAL A 57 -3.95 4.55 -0.51
C VAL A 57 -4.99 4.01 0.45
N ILE A 58 -5.15 2.68 0.47
CA ILE A 58 -6.22 2.01 1.23
C ILE A 58 -5.59 1.13 2.31
N PRO A 59 -5.81 1.41 3.60
CA PRO A 59 -5.34 0.57 4.70
C PRO A 59 -6.11 -0.75 4.76
N ILE A 60 -5.41 -1.87 4.93
CA ILE A 60 -6.02 -3.18 5.13
C ILE A 60 -6.17 -3.46 6.62
N MET A 61 -7.41 -3.40 7.08
CA MET A 61 -7.75 -3.50 8.52
C MET A 61 -7.88 -4.96 9.01
N ASN A 62 -8.05 -5.92 8.10
CA ASN A 62 -8.29 -7.33 8.44
C ASN A 62 -7.47 -8.26 7.55
N ARG A 63 -6.15 -8.04 7.50
CA ARG A 63 -5.26 -8.90 6.72
C ARG A 63 -5.31 -10.31 7.32
N PRO A 64 -5.48 -11.37 6.50
CA PRO A 64 -5.35 -12.72 7.00
C PRO A 64 -3.93 -12.92 7.54
N PRO A 65 -3.80 -13.52 8.73
CA PRO A 65 -2.49 -13.82 9.30
C PRO A 65 -1.70 -14.77 8.40
N GLU A 66 -0.40 -14.55 8.30
CA GLU A 66 0.50 -15.42 7.56
C GLU A 66 0.81 -16.72 8.33
N PRO A 67 1.24 -17.79 7.65
CA PRO A 67 1.68 -19.01 8.32
C PRO A 67 2.79 -18.70 9.34
N GLY A 68 2.50 -18.93 10.63
CA GLY A 68 3.42 -18.64 11.74
C GLY A 68 3.08 -17.38 12.53
N GLU A 69 2.11 -16.57 12.09
CA GLU A 69 1.54 -15.50 12.90
C GLU A 69 0.47 -16.07 13.83
N ALA A 70 0.52 -15.68 15.11
CA ALA A 70 -0.46 -16.12 16.10
C ALA A 70 -1.83 -15.50 15.78
N THR A 71 -2.84 -16.35 15.55
CA THR A 71 -4.22 -15.92 15.33
C THR A 71 -4.99 -16.07 16.64
N MET A 72 -5.66 -14.99 17.08
CA MET A 72 -6.66 -15.10 18.14
C MET A 72 -8.03 -15.16 17.46
N HIS A 73 -8.42 -16.36 17.03
CA HIS A 73 -9.72 -16.72 16.42
C HIS A 73 -10.03 -16.12 15.04
N ASP A 74 -10.57 -16.96 14.15
CA ASP A 74 -10.92 -16.63 12.76
C ASP A 74 -12.08 -15.62 12.62
N ASP A 75 -12.82 -15.37 13.71
CA ASP A 75 -13.99 -14.46 13.75
C ASP A 75 -13.78 -13.20 14.62
N ALA A 76 -12.55 -12.92 15.06
CA ALA A 76 -12.29 -11.75 15.89
C ALA A 76 -12.32 -10.45 15.07
N THR A 77 -13.21 -9.52 15.45
CA THR A 77 -13.17 -8.14 14.94
C THR A 77 -12.11 -7.36 15.70
N PHE A 78 -11.05 -6.95 15.02
CA PHE A 78 -9.99 -6.13 15.62
C PHE A 78 -10.22 -4.64 15.29
N MET A 79 -10.06 -3.78 16.29
CA MET A 79 -9.91 -2.35 16.02
C MET A 79 -8.44 -2.07 15.73
N CYS A 80 -8.12 -1.87 14.45
CA CYS A 80 -6.80 -1.46 14.05
C CYS A 80 -6.61 0.04 14.30
N ARG A 81 -5.44 0.42 14.84
CA ARG A 81 -4.99 1.80 14.89
C ARG A 81 -4.15 2.11 13.66
N LEU A 82 -4.38 3.29 13.12
CA LEU A 82 -3.57 3.89 12.07
C LEU A 82 -3.27 5.31 12.53
N ASP A 83 -2.00 5.68 12.55
CA ASP A 83 -1.62 7.07 12.73
C ASP A 83 -2.16 7.88 11.52
N PRO A 84 -2.95 8.94 11.76
CA PRO A 84 -3.55 9.73 10.68
C PRO A 84 -2.54 10.35 9.72
N MET A 85 -1.26 10.46 10.09
CA MET A 85 -0.20 11.03 9.25
C MET A 85 0.36 10.05 8.21
N VAL A 86 0.20 8.74 8.43
CA VAL A 86 0.81 7.71 7.57
C VAL A 86 0.32 7.78 6.13
N ILE A 87 -0.99 7.92 5.91
CA ILE A 87 -1.54 8.02 4.54
C ILE A 87 -1.03 9.27 3.82
N PRO A 88 -1.10 10.49 4.42
CA PRO A 88 -0.49 11.67 3.83
C PRO A 88 0.99 11.51 3.48
N GLU A 89 1.78 10.87 4.36
CA GLU A 89 3.20 10.62 4.12
C GLU A 89 3.44 9.65 2.95
N ILE A 90 2.70 8.54 2.89
CA ILE A 90 2.74 7.60 1.76
C ILE A 90 2.40 8.34 0.46
N LYS A 91 1.33 9.13 0.45
CA LYS A 91 0.95 9.94 -0.73
C LYS A 91 2.04 10.92 -1.13
N ASN A 92 2.72 11.54 -0.17
CA ASN A 92 3.82 12.46 -0.46
C ASN A 92 5.02 11.74 -1.10
N VAL A 93 5.38 10.55 -0.60
CA VAL A 93 6.43 9.70 -1.19
C VAL A 93 6.03 9.22 -2.59
N LEU A 94 4.78 8.86 -2.81
CA LEU A 94 4.28 8.44 -4.13
C LEU A 94 4.38 9.55 -5.18
N ARG A 95 4.18 10.82 -4.79
CA ARG A 95 4.32 11.97 -5.70
C ARG A 95 5.75 12.20 -6.18
N SER A 96 6.76 11.71 -5.46
CA SER A 96 8.16 11.81 -5.87
C SER A 96 8.65 10.62 -6.68
N PHE A 97 7.83 9.56 -6.82
CA PHE A 97 8.18 8.40 -7.61
C PHE A 97 8.00 8.69 -9.11
N ASP A 98 9.08 8.52 -9.88
CA ASP A 98 9.05 8.64 -11.34
C ASP A 98 9.05 7.25 -12.00
N PRO A 99 7.92 6.80 -12.57
CA PRO A 99 7.84 5.52 -13.27
C PRO A 99 8.58 5.52 -14.62
N ALA A 100 8.96 6.68 -15.18
CA ALA A 100 9.74 6.74 -16.40
C ALA A 100 11.22 6.40 -16.15
N GLY A 101 11.77 6.80 -15.00
CA GLY A 101 13.13 6.42 -14.56
C GLY A 101 13.29 4.91 -14.33
N ALA A 102 12.18 4.21 -14.04
CA ALA A 102 12.12 2.76 -13.90
C ALA A 102 12.33 1.98 -15.22
N ARG A 103 12.25 2.63 -16.40
CA ARG A 103 12.44 1.99 -17.71
C ARG A 103 13.91 1.77 -18.11
N THR A 104 14.86 2.28 -17.31
CA THR A 104 16.27 2.42 -17.72
C THR A 104 17.23 1.38 -17.16
N HIS A 105 16.74 0.29 -16.56
CA HIS A 105 17.57 -0.81 -16.07
C HIS A 105 17.21 -2.15 -16.70
#